data_AF-A0A4Z0EIU5-F1
#
_entry.id   AF-A0A4Z0EIU5-F1
#
_cell.length_a   1.000
_cell.length_b   1.000
_cell.length_c   1.000
_cell.angle_alpha   90.00
_cell.angle_beta   90.00
_cell.angle_gamma   90.00
#
_symmetry.space_group_name_H-M   'P 1'
#
loop_
_entity.id
_entity.type
_entity.pdbx_description
1 polymer ?
#
loop_
_entity_poly.entity_id
_entity_poly.type
_entity_poly.pdbx_seq_one_letter_code
_entity_poly.pdbx_strand_id
1 'polypeptide(L)'
;MQRLTDSFLMQCRENFFRGITPAGPGAETAKQALMELFRGLTAANQMEAFIGFLQEGHYYINLWAAHLLVEHYRPDGPTRQLCMETIESHARSTINPKVAQEELEWLRGQAQF
;
A
#
# COMPACT_ATOMS: atom_id res chain seq x y z
N MET A 1 -3.20 23.87 -7.78
CA MET A 1 -3.01 23.09 -6.53
C MET A 1 -3.44 21.67 -6.84
N GLN A 2 -2.52 20.72 -6.86
CA GLN A 2 -2.84 19.32 -7.14
C GLN A 2 -3.50 18.68 -5.90
N ARG A 3 -4.50 17.82 -6.08
CA ARG A 3 -5.15 17.13 -4.95
C ARG A 3 -4.22 16.05 -4.40
N LEU A 4 -4.18 15.89 -3.08
CA LEU A 4 -3.33 14.89 -2.41
C LEU A 4 -3.59 13.47 -2.90
N THR A 5 -4.85 13.15 -3.25
CA THR A 5 -5.25 11.87 -3.85
C THR A 5 -4.56 11.64 -5.19
N ASP A 6 -4.48 12.65 -6.05
CA ASP A 6 -3.86 12.55 -7.38
C ASP A 6 -2.35 12.38 -7.25
N SER A 7 -1.75 13.09 -6.29
CA SER A 7 -0.32 12.94 -5.97
C SER A 7 -0.01 11.53 -5.46
N PHE A 8 -0.88 10.93 -4.65
CA PHE A 8 -0.71 9.55 -4.18
C PHE A 8 -0.74 8.55 -5.35
N LEU A 9 -1.72 8.69 -6.23
CA LEU A 9 -1.84 7.85 -7.43
C LEU A 9 -0.63 8.00 -8.36
N MET A 10 -0.16 9.24 -8.57
CA MET A 10 1.04 9.50 -9.38
C MET A 10 2.29 8.88 -8.77
N GLN A 11 2.47 8.97 -7.44
CA GLN A 11 3.62 8.38 -6.78
C GLN A 11 3.58 6.84 -6.85
N CYS A 12 2.41 6.21 -6.68
CA CYS A 12 2.27 4.76 -6.86
C CYS A 12 2.64 4.34 -8.28
N ARG A 13 2.19 5.10 -9.28
CA ARG A 13 2.52 4.88 -10.70
C ARG A 13 4.02 5.02 -10.97
N GLU A 14 4.67 6.02 -10.41
CA GLU A 14 6.12 6.21 -10.54
C GLU A 14 6.88 5.04 -9.90
N ASN A 15 6.49 4.62 -8.70
CA ASN A 15 7.08 3.46 -8.03
C ASN A 15 6.97 2.20 -8.90
N PHE A 16 5.78 1.99 -9.50
CA PHE A 16 5.55 0.87 -10.41
C PHE A 16 6.52 0.86 -11.59
N PHE A 17 6.69 2.00 -12.29
CA PHE A 17 7.61 2.09 -13.43
C PHE A 17 9.09 1.93 -13.02
N ARG A 18 9.42 2.31 -11.79
CA ARG A 18 10.75 2.09 -11.21
C ARG A 18 10.94 0.66 -10.68
N GLY A 19 9.92 -0.19 -10.71
CA GLY A 19 9.96 -1.56 -10.20
C GLY A 19 10.05 -1.66 -8.68
N ILE A 20 9.63 -0.61 -7.96
CA ILE A 20 9.59 -0.52 -6.50
C ILE A 20 8.22 -0.97 -6.01
N THR A 21 8.21 -1.87 -5.03
CA THR A 21 7.02 -2.49 -4.46
C THR A 21 6.98 -2.22 -2.95
N PRO A 22 5.82 -2.43 -2.29
CA PRO A 22 5.67 -2.13 -0.86
C PRO A 22 6.50 -3.02 0.09
N ALA A 23 6.78 -4.26 -0.32
CA ALA A 23 7.61 -5.20 0.45
C ALA A 23 9.02 -5.40 -0.13
N GLY A 24 9.32 -4.85 -1.31
CA GLY A 24 10.59 -5.08 -2.00
C GLY A 24 11.73 -4.13 -1.65
N PRO A 25 12.89 -4.27 -2.32
CA PRO A 25 14.02 -3.36 -2.15
C PRO A 25 13.66 -1.91 -2.49
N GLY A 26 14.08 -0.97 -1.64
CA GLY A 26 13.79 0.46 -1.82
C GLY A 26 12.39 0.88 -1.36
N ALA A 27 11.58 -0.04 -0.82
CA ALA A 27 10.26 0.25 -0.27
C ALA A 27 10.29 1.35 0.77
N GLU A 28 11.26 1.33 1.70
CA GLU A 28 11.32 2.29 2.82
C GLU A 28 11.35 3.76 2.33
N THR A 29 12.21 4.07 1.36
CA THR A 29 12.28 5.42 0.77
C THR A 29 10.98 5.79 0.04
N ALA A 30 10.37 4.85 -0.67
CA ALA A 30 9.10 5.08 -1.35
C ALA A 30 7.93 5.27 -0.36
N LYS A 31 7.92 4.51 0.75
CA LYS A 31 6.94 4.65 1.84
C LYS A 31 7.04 6.02 2.48
N GLN A 32 8.25 6.54 2.70
CA GLN A 32 8.42 7.89 3.25
C GLN A 32 7.74 8.96 2.40
N ALA A 33 7.91 8.92 1.07
CA ALA A 33 7.23 9.85 0.16
C ALA A 33 5.69 9.71 0.20
N LEU A 34 5.18 8.48 0.23
CA LEU A 34 3.75 8.20 0.31
C LEU A 34 3.15 8.53 1.69
N MET A 35 3.94 8.42 2.77
CA MET A 35 3.52 8.72 4.14
C MET A 35 3.18 10.21 4.30
N GLU A 36 3.91 11.11 3.65
CA GLU A 36 3.60 12.53 3.70
C GLU A 36 2.21 12.81 3.12
N LEU A 37 1.88 12.17 2.00
CA LEU A 37 0.58 12.27 1.35
C LEU A 37 -0.52 11.63 2.22
N PHE A 38 -0.24 10.46 2.80
CA PHE A 38 -1.16 9.77 3.72
C PHE A 38 -1.48 10.61 4.96
N ARG A 39 -0.45 11.22 5.58
CA ARG A 39 -0.63 12.14 6.73
C ARG A 39 -1.44 13.36 6.34
N GLY A 40 -1.20 13.94 5.16
CA GLY A 40 -1.98 15.05 4.63
C GLY A 40 -3.46 14.70 4.46
N LEU A 41 -3.76 13.54 3.87
CA LEU A 41 -5.14 13.05 3.69
C LEU A 41 -5.82 12.78 5.03
N THR A 42 -5.09 12.22 6.00
CA THR A 42 -5.60 11.96 7.35
C THR A 42 -5.92 13.28 8.07
N ALA A 43 -5.02 14.27 8.01
CA ALA A 43 -5.21 15.59 8.60
C ALA A 43 -6.38 16.36 7.98
N ALA A 44 -6.66 16.11 6.69
CA ALA A 44 -7.82 16.67 5.98
C ALA A 44 -9.13 15.90 6.20
N ASN A 45 -9.16 14.91 7.11
CA ASN A 45 -10.30 14.03 7.36
C ASN A 45 -10.78 13.25 6.12
N GLN A 46 -9.84 12.88 5.24
CA GLN A 46 -10.11 12.18 3.97
C GLN A 46 -9.75 10.68 4.06
N MET A 47 -9.84 10.08 5.25
CA MET A 47 -9.50 8.66 5.45
C MET A 47 -10.38 7.73 4.62
N GLU A 48 -11.68 8.03 4.48
CA GLU A 48 -12.60 7.25 3.66
C GLU A 48 -12.15 7.21 2.19
N ALA A 49 -11.71 8.35 1.65
CA ALA A 49 -11.15 8.42 0.30
C ALA A 49 -9.87 7.59 0.18
N PHE A 50 -9.03 7.57 1.21
CA PHE A 50 -7.81 6.75 1.23
C PHE A 50 -8.12 5.25 1.28
N ILE A 51 -9.09 4.82 2.11
CA ILE A 51 -9.57 3.43 2.16
C ILE A 51 -10.13 3.00 0.80
N GLY A 52 -10.75 3.92 0.05
CA GLY A 52 -11.20 3.68 -1.32
C GLY A 52 -10.11 3.17 -2.26
N PHE A 53 -8.84 3.52 -2.04
CA PHE A 53 -7.72 3.02 -2.85
C PHE A 53 -7.50 1.51 -2.74
N LEU A 54 -8.04 0.83 -1.71
CA LEU A 54 -7.99 -0.63 -1.61
C LEU A 54 -8.71 -1.34 -2.76
N GLN A 55 -9.62 -0.64 -3.46
CA GLN A 55 -10.31 -1.18 -4.63
C GLN A 55 -9.51 -1.00 -5.94
N GLU A 56 -8.40 -0.25 -5.92
CA GLU A 56 -7.67 0.10 -7.15
C GLU A 56 -6.45 -0.79 -7.38
N GLY A 57 -6.60 -1.81 -8.23
CA GLY A 57 -5.55 -2.77 -8.52
C GLY A 57 -4.42 -2.26 -9.43
N HIS A 58 -4.64 -1.16 -10.16
CA HIS A 58 -3.64 -0.63 -11.09
C HIS A 58 -2.39 -0.14 -10.33
N TYR A 59 -1.21 -0.34 -10.91
CA TYR A 59 0.06 0.16 -10.38
C TYR A 59 0.33 -0.18 -8.90
N TYR A 60 -0.26 -1.28 -8.42
CA TYR A 60 -0.21 -1.68 -7.01
C TYR A 60 -0.74 -0.61 -6.03
N ILE A 61 -1.65 0.26 -6.47
CA ILE A 61 -2.25 1.31 -5.62
C ILE A 61 -2.88 0.69 -4.37
N ASN A 62 -3.70 -0.34 -4.53
CA ASN A 62 -4.32 -1.06 -3.42
C ASN A 62 -3.30 -1.68 -2.46
N LEU A 63 -2.21 -2.24 -2.98
CA LEU A 63 -1.16 -2.85 -2.18
C LEU A 63 -0.40 -1.79 -1.39
N TRP A 64 0.00 -0.68 -2.02
CA TRP A 64 0.61 0.46 -1.32
C TRP A 64 -0.30 1.00 -0.21
N ALA A 65 -1.60 1.17 -0.50
CA ALA A 65 -2.58 1.63 0.48
C ALA A 65 -2.71 0.64 1.66
N ALA A 66 -2.78 -0.66 1.38
CA ALA A 66 -2.86 -1.70 2.41
C ALA A 66 -1.65 -1.69 3.35
N HIS A 67 -0.43 -1.61 2.82
CA HIS A 67 0.78 -1.53 3.66
C HIS A 67 0.79 -0.28 4.54
N LEU A 68 0.49 0.89 3.97
CA LEU A 68 0.50 2.14 4.72
C LEU A 68 -0.54 2.13 5.84
N LEU A 69 -1.73 1.59 5.56
CA LEU A 69 -2.78 1.42 6.56
C LEU A 69 -2.32 0.47 7.67
N VAL A 70 -1.86 -0.73 7.35
CA VAL A 70 -1.46 -1.73 8.36
C VAL A 70 -0.28 -1.23 9.21
N GLU A 71 0.75 -0.66 8.58
CA GLU A 71 2.00 -0.30 9.26
C GLU A 71 1.87 0.99 10.08
N HIS A 72 1.13 1.98 9.59
CA HIS A 72 1.12 3.32 10.18
C HIS A 72 -0.22 3.76 10.77
N TYR A 73 -1.34 3.29 10.22
CA TYR A 73 -2.66 3.60 10.75
C TYR A 73 -3.16 2.57 11.76
N ARG A 74 -2.77 1.30 11.57
CA ARG A 74 -3.18 0.15 12.36
C ARG A 74 -4.70 0.09 12.52
N PRO A 75 -5.46 0.02 11.39
CA PRO A 75 -6.90 -0.09 11.44
C PRO A 75 -7.30 -1.36 12.21
N ASP A 76 -8.53 -1.37 12.72
CA ASP A 76 -9.18 -2.54 13.28
C ASP A 76 -10.33 -3.02 12.37
N GLY A 77 -10.96 -4.13 12.78
CA GLY A 77 -12.19 -4.64 12.16
C GLY A 77 -12.11 -4.86 10.63
N PRO A 78 -13.16 -4.47 9.88
CA PRO A 78 -13.26 -4.73 8.45
C PRO A 78 -12.14 -4.11 7.61
N THR A 79 -11.68 -2.91 7.96
CA THR A 79 -10.62 -2.23 7.21
C THR A 79 -9.30 -2.98 7.32
N ARG A 80 -8.97 -3.47 8.53
CA ARG A 80 -7.78 -4.31 8.72
C ARG A 80 -7.88 -5.59 7.90
N GLN A 81 -9.04 -6.25 7.96
CA GLN A 81 -9.28 -7.47 7.20
C GLN A 81 -9.08 -7.24 5.70
N LEU A 82 -9.66 -6.17 5.14
CA LEU A 82 -9.52 -5.83 3.73
C LEU A 82 -8.06 -5.55 3.31
N CYS A 83 -7.29 -4.88 4.18
CA CYS A 83 -5.85 -4.67 3.93
C CYS A 83 -5.10 -6.00 3.85
N MET A 84 -5.32 -6.89 4.83
CA MET A 84 -4.66 -8.20 4.86
C MET A 84 -5.07 -9.07 3.67
N GLU A 85 -6.36 -9.10 3.31
CA GLU A 85 -6.85 -9.82 2.13
C GLU A 85 -6.21 -9.30 0.84
N THR A 86 -6.01 -7.99 0.73
CA THR A 86 -5.32 -7.37 -0.42
C THR A 86 -3.87 -7.86 -0.52
N ILE A 87 -3.12 -7.78 0.58
CA ILE A 87 -1.71 -8.22 0.63
C ILE A 87 -1.61 -9.71 0.31
N GLU A 88 -2.44 -10.54 0.94
CA GLU A 88 -2.47 -11.97 0.70
C GLU A 88 -2.87 -12.35 -0.73
N SER A 89 -3.77 -11.59 -1.36
CA SER A 89 -4.15 -11.80 -2.76
C SER A 89 -2.96 -11.60 -3.70
N HIS A 90 -2.17 -10.54 -3.47
CA HIS A 90 -0.93 -10.30 -4.23
C HIS A 90 0.14 -11.36 -3.94
N ALA A 91 0.26 -11.81 -2.68
CA ALA A 91 1.17 -12.88 -2.26
C ALA A 91 0.87 -14.24 -2.93
N ARG A 92 -0.39 -14.49 -3.31
CA ARG A 92 -0.83 -15.71 -4.02
C ARG A 92 -0.92 -15.54 -5.54
N SER A 93 -0.68 -14.33 -6.05
CA SER A 93 -0.85 -14.02 -7.47
C SER A 93 0.21 -14.68 -8.33
N THR A 94 -0.19 -15.27 -9.46
CA THR A 94 0.74 -15.82 -10.46
C THR A 94 1.15 -14.80 -11.52
N ILE A 95 0.58 -13.58 -11.49
CA ILE A 95 0.82 -12.55 -12.52
C ILE A 95 2.23 -11.98 -12.40
N ASN A 96 2.68 -11.71 -11.17
CA ASN A 96 4.02 -11.20 -10.92
C ASN A 96 4.68 -12.00 -9.78
N PRO A 97 5.43 -13.08 -10.11
CA PRO A 97 6.04 -13.95 -9.12
C PRO A 97 7.01 -13.24 -8.17
N LYS A 98 7.66 -12.16 -8.64
CA LYS A 98 8.56 -11.36 -7.79
C LYS A 98 7.77 -10.69 -6.68
N VAL A 99 6.69 -9.97 -7.03
CA VAL A 99 5.83 -9.29 -6.04
C VAL A 99 5.22 -10.32 -5.09
N ALA A 100 4.70 -11.43 -5.63
CA ALA A 100 4.13 -12.48 -4.80
C ALA A 100 5.11 -12.99 -3.74
N GLN A 101 6.38 -13.22 -4.11
CA GLN A 101 7.43 -13.64 -3.19
C GLN A 101 7.76 -12.56 -2.14
N GLU A 102 7.87 -11.30 -2.55
CA GLU A 102 8.12 -10.17 -1.63
C GLU A 102 7.00 -10.06 -0.57
N GLU A 103 5.74 -10.18 -0.98
CA GLU A 103 4.60 -10.12 -0.06
C GLU A 103 4.50 -11.35 0.86
N LEU A 104 4.84 -12.55 0.35
CA LEU A 104 4.94 -13.76 1.18
C LEU A 104 6.00 -13.61 2.27
N GLU A 105 7.14 -13.01 1.96
CA GLU A 105 8.21 -12.76 2.93
C GLU A 105 7.77 -11.73 3.98
N TRP A 106 7.11 -10.65 3.56
CA TRP A 106 6.57 -9.66 4.48
C TRP A 106 5.53 -10.26 5.44
N LEU A 107 4.59 -11.07 4.93
CA LEU A 107 3.58 -11.75 5.74
C LEU A 107 4.21 -12.70 6.79
N ARG A 108 5.27 -13.42 6.42
CA ARG A 108 6.03 -14.26 7.37
C ARG A 108 6.68 -13.44 8.48
N GLY A 109 7.16 -12.23 8.18
CA GLY A 109 7.71 -11.31 9.17
C GLY A 109 6.67 -10.77 10.16
N GLN A 110 5.42 -10.58 9.72
CA GLN A 110 4.34 -10.14 10.61
C GLN A 110 3.87 -11.22 11.59
N ALA A 111 4.00 -12.50 11.24
CA ALA A 111 3.57 -13.62 12.09
C ALA A 111 4.50 -13.89 13.29
N GLN A 112 5.63 -13.17 13.39
CA GLN A 112 6.61 -13.30 14.48
C GLN A 112 6.37 -12.33 15.66
N PHE A 113 5.28 -11.56 15.64
CA PHE A 113 4.89 -10.62 16.70
C PHE A 113 3.51 -10.93 17.28
#